data_AF-A0A093VHT5-F1
#
_entry.id   AF-A0A093VHT5-F1
#
_cell.length_a   1.000
_cell.length_b   1.000
_cell.length_c   1.000
_cell.angle_alpha   90.00
_cell.angle_beta   90.00
_cell.angle_gamma   90.00
#
_symmetry.space_group_name_H-M   'P 1'
#
loop_
_entity.id
_entity.type
_entity.pdbx_description
1 polymer ?
#
loop_
_entity_poly.entity_id
_entity_poly.type
_entity_poly.pdbx_seq_one_letter_code
_entity_poly.pdbx_strand_id
1 'polypeptide(L)'
;MLTSLFETEFLAVLPPTPYLSQLLSFYVEEIHPILPLIDIKSFQGDIDRNSKVLLSQAMCLLASMNPQCKSLLYLPDENEPLAPRIFGRRIFCAMRCAIDFGAVTNRMVLIQALGSLSLFTEGPEGPEIASQLCAKMIQLVQTLGLHIQRGSTYEEEYEVTCFCCAWALDRLNAAIHGRSVLMHERDIGIDVDKCFESQKPAFRLFLSIISQLDQVIDLYRPHAMSKGDAIELNHPQFDDMVVSAQCTNLNARLLSTIEVFYYAVAILSCRSTHKPSNNHVRQIYAASKINSILEQDIQNHNSLLIFLPFIPYAVSLSLSISYNQMRHTKVAMYR
;
A
#
# COMPACT_ATOMS: atom_id res chain seq x y z
N MET A 1 -25.85 -14.36 23.33
CA MET A 1 -25.00 -15.26 24.16
C MET A 1 -23.94 -15.96 23.30
N LEU A 2 -24.29 -16.55 22.15
CA LEU A 2 -23.28 -17.07 21.19
C LEU A 2 -22.48 -15.94 20.51
N THR A 3 -23.13 -14.86 20.07
CA THR A 3 -22.47 -13.69 19.46
C THR A 3 -21.43 -13.04 20.38
N SER A 4 -21.76 -12.86 21.66
CA SER A 4 -20.85 -12.30 22.67
C SER A 4 -19.63 -13.18 22.97
N LEU A 5 -19.75 -14.51 22.82
CA LEU A 5 -18.63 -15.45 23.00
C LEU A 5 -17.67 -15.38 21.81
N PHE A 6 -18.19 -15.40 20.58
CA PHE A 6 -17.35 -15.25 19.39
C PHE A 6 -16.67 -13.88 19.34
N GLU A 7 -17.37 -12.82 19.75
CA GLU A 7 -16.79 -11.48 19.94
C GLU A 7 -15.56 -11.49 20.84
N THR A 8 -15.64 -12.19 21.97
CA THR A 8 -14.47 -12.30 22.87
C THR A 8 -13.32 -13.08 22.25
N GLU A 9 -13.58 -14.11 21.44
CA GLU A 9 -12.54 -14.95 20.84
C GLU A 9 -11.75 -14.21 19.75
N PHE A 10 -12.40 -13.52 18.81
CA PHE A 10 -11.67 -12.83 17.76
C PHE A 10 -11.00 -11.53 18.24
N LEU A 11 -11.57 -10.84 19.24
CA LEU A 11 -10.92 -9.68 19.84
C LEU A 11 -9.73 -10.07 20.73
N ALA A 12 -9.63 -11.33 21.14
CA ALA A 12 -8.49 -11.84 21.90
C ALA A 12 -7.25 -12.16 21.03
N VAL A 13 -7.40 -12.18 19.69
CA VAL A 13 -6.27 -12.46 18.78
C VAL A 13 -5.39 -11.21 18.66
N LEU A 14 -4.53 -11.01 19.67
CA LEU A 14 -3.53 -9.95 19.73
C LEU A 14 -2.25 -10.49 20.38
N PRO A 15 -1.07 -10.04 19.93
CA PRO A 15 0.17 -10.36 20.63
C PRO A 15 0.14 -9.94 22.10
N PRO A 16 0.77 -10.70 23.00
CA PRO A 16 1.00 -10.25 24.36
C PRO A 16 2.05 -9.13 24.41
N THR A 17 2.05 -8.34 25.48
CA THR A 17 3.13 -7.38 25.77
C THR A 17 4.39 -8.16 26.18
N PRO A 18 5.61 -7.80 25.71
CA PRO A 18 5.99 -6.56 25.02
C PRO A 18 5.86 -6.57 23.49
N TYR A 19 5.56 -7.72 22.87
CA TYR A 19 5.56 -7.86 21.41
C TYR A 19 4.54 -6.95 20.72
N LEU A 20 3.35 -6.81 21.30
CA LEU A 20 2.33 -5.89 20.79
C LEU A 20 2.89 -4.47 20.66
N SER A 21 3.45 -3.91 21.74
CA SER A 21 3.97 -2.54 21.75
C SER A 21 5.05 -2.33 20.68
N GLN A 22 5.91 -3.34 20.47
CA GLN A 22 6.97 -3.27 19.45
C GLN A 22 6.41 -3.29 18.02
N LEU A 23 5.40 -4.12 17.74
CA LEU A 23 4.73 -4.17 16.44
C LEU A 23 3.97 -2.86 16.14
N LEU A 24 3.31 -2.29 17.16
CA LEU A 24 2.65 -0.99 17.02
C LEU A 24 3.67 0.14 16.75
N SER A 25 4.79 0.15 17.48
CA SER A 25 5.88 1.12 17.23
C SER A 25 6.43 1.00 15.82
N PHE A 26 6.68 -0.24 15.36
CA PHE A 26 7.15 -0.50 14.01
C PHE A 26 6.18 0.06 12.95
N TYR A 27 4.87 -0.18 13.11
CA TYR A 27 3.88 0.40 12.20
C TYR A 27 3.97 1.94 12.16
N VAL A 28 4.01 2.59 13.33
CA VAL A 28 4.03 4.06 13.44
C VAL A 28 5.30 4.67 12.86
N GLU A 29 6.45 4.02 13.05
CA GLU A 29 7.76 4.53 12.65
C GLU A 29 8.09 4.24 11.18
N GLU A 30 7.70 3.08 10.68
CA GLU A 30 8.17 2.58 9.38
C GLU A 30 7.07 2.62 8.31
N ILE A 31 5.84 2.21 8.62
CA ILE A 31 4.77 2.06 7.64
C ILE A 31 3.93 3.33 7.51
N HIS A 32 3.50 3.88 8.65
CA HIS A 32 2.62 5.04 8.73
C HIS A 32 3.17 6.29 8.01
N PRO A 33 4.50 6.58 7.98
CA PRO A 33 5.00 7.73 7.20
C PRO A 33 4.76 7.62 5.70
N ILE A 34 4.79 6.40 5.13
CA ILE A 34 4.52 6.16 3.70
C ILE A 34 3.02 6.05 3.45
N LEU A 35 2.29 5.38 4.34
CA LEU A 35 0.87 5.09 4.17
C LEU A 35 0.14 5.23 5.52
N PRO A 36 -0.32 6.45 5.89
CA PRO A 36 -0.94 6.76 7.18
C PRO A 36 -2.40 6.28 7.24
N LEU A 37 -2.58 4.96 7.09
CA LEU A 37 -3.89 4.31 7.06
C LEU A 37 -4.63 4.37 8.38
N ILE A 38 -3.94 4.53 9.50
CA ILE A 38 -4.54 4.52 10.84
C ILE A 38 -4.37 5.89 11.47
N ASP A 39 -5.46 6.43 12.03
CA ASP A 39 -5.40 7.70 12.76
C ASP A 39 -4.72 7.49 14.11
N ILE A 40 -3.42 7.76 14.16
CA ILE A 40 -2.64 7.61 15.39
C ILE A 40 -3.11 8.58 16.48
N LYS A 41 -3.59 9.78 16.12
CA LYS A 41 -4.08 10.76 17.11
C LYS A 41 -5.33 10.22 17.80
N SER A 42 -6.30 9.75 17.01
CA SER A 42 -7.53 9.14 17.52
C SER A 42 -7.23 7.83 18.27
N PHE A 43 -6.36 6.97 17.74
CA PHE A 43 -5.97 5.70 18.37
C PHE A 43 -5.35 5.87 19.77
N GLN A 44 -4.51 6.88 19.94
CA GLN A 44 -3.90 7.21 21.24
C GLN A 44 -4.90 7.86 22.21
N GLY A 45 -5.97 8.46 21.69
CA GLY A 45 -7.07 9.03 22.46
C GLY A 45 -8.02 7.99 23.05
N ASP A 46 -9.21 8.48 23.41
CA ASP A 46 -10.29 7.73 24.06
C ASP A 46 -11.28 7.17 23.02
N ILE A 47 -10.82 6.20 22.23
CA ILE A 47 -11.67 5.39 21.36
C ILE A 47 -12.17 4.14 22.10
N ASP A 48 -13.31 3.61 21.66
CA ASP A 48 -13.87 2.41 22.28
C ASP A 48 -12.92 1.20 22.18
N ARG A 49 -13.07 0.27 23.14
CA ARG A 49 -12.19 -0.89 23.27
C ARG A 49 -12.11 -1.73 22.00
N ASN A 50 -13.24 -1.98 21.33
CA ASN A 50 -13.28 -2.87 20.17
C ASN A 50 -12.59 -2.21 18.97
N SER A 51 -12.83 -0.91 18.77
CA SER A 51 -12.11 -0.12 17.77
C SER A 51 -10.60 -0.13 18.03
N LYS A 52 -10.19 0.04 19.29
CA LYS A 52 -8.77 0.02 19.66
C LYS A 52 -8.11 -1.34 19.41
N VAL A 53 -8.82 -2.43 19.71
CA VAL A 53 -8.36 -3.78 19.40
C VAL A 53 -8.26 -4.01 17.89
N LEU A 54 -9.29 -3.64 17.13
CA LEU A 54 -9.33 -3.83 15.68
C LEU A 54 -8.20 -3.05 14.97
N LEU A 55 -7.93 -1.81 15.38
CA LEU A 55 -6.81 -1.03 14.85
C LEU A 55 -5.46 -1.58 15.30
N SER A 56 -5.36 -2.12 16.51
CA SER A 56 -4.15 -2.81 16.96
C SER A 56 -3.86 -4.05 16.12
N GLN A 57 -4.90 -4.84 15.81
CA GLN A 57 -4.81 -5.98 14.89
C GLN A 57 -4.38 -5.55 13.50
N ALA A 58 -4.94 -4.46 12.97
CA ALA A 58 -4.57 -3.88 11.68
C ALA A 58 -3.07 -3.50 11.62
N MET A 59 -2.57 -2.81 12.65
CA MET A 59 -1.13 -2.48 12.76
C MET A 59 -0.26 -3.74 12.84
N CYS A 60 -0.65 -4.73 13.65
CA CYS A 60 0.06 -6.00 13.76
C CYS A 60 0.10 -6.75 12.42
N LEU A 61 -1.02 -6.75 11.68
CA LEU A 61 -1.12 -7.39 10.38
C LEU A 61 -0.12 -6.77 9.39
N LEU A 62 -0.10 -5.44 9.30
CA LEU A 62 0.80 -4.74 8.38
C LEU A 62 2.26 -4.89 8.79
N ALA A 63 2.57 -4.80 10.08
CA ALA A 63 3.92 -5.04 10.60
C ALA A 63 4.39 -6.48 10.31
N SER A 64 3.50 -7.47 10.42
CA SER A 64 3.86 -8.88 10.23
C SER A 64 4.35 -9.25 8.83
N MET A 65 4.07 -8.42 7.82
CA MET A 65 4.57 -8.61 6.45
C MET A 65 6.08 -8.30 6.34
N ASN A 66 6.66 -7.62 7.33
CA ASN A 66 8.04 -7.17 7.31
C ASN A 66 8.98 -8.20 7.95
N PRO A 67 10.06 -8.62 7.26
CA PRO A 67 11.02 -9.58 7.80
C PRO A 67 11.61 -9.18 9.16
N GLN A 68 11.78 -7.88 9.42
CA GLN A 68 12.28 -7.32 10.68
C GLN A 68 11.40 -7.66 11.88
N CYS A 69 10.10 -7.87 11.67
CA CYS A 69 9.15 -8.20 12.72
C CYS A 69 9.05 -9.70 13.00
N LYS A 70 9.76 -10.57 12.28
CA LYS A 70 9.59 -12.03 12.35
C LYS A 70 9.75 -12.61 13.75
N SER A 71 10.66 -12.07 14.56
CA SER A 71 10.87 -12.50 15.95
C SER A 71 9.82 -11.99 16.94
N LEU A 72 8.89 -11.14 16.50
CA LEU A 72 7.87 -10.51 17.34
C LEU A 72 6.49 -11.16 17.17
N LEU A 73 6.35 -12.15 16.29
CA LEU A 73 5.06 -12.68 15.85
C LEU A 73 4.51 -13.74 16.80
N TYR A 74 4.16 -13.33 18.01
CA TYR A 74 3.56 -14.18 19.03
C TYR A 74 2.05 -13.94 19.14
N LEU A 75 1.30 -15.00 19.39
CA LEU A 75 -0.11 -14.93 19.81
C LEU A 75 -0.27 -15.57 21.19
N PRO A 76 -1.41 -15.36 21.87
CA PRO A 76 -1.69 -16.03 23.14
C PRO A 76 -1.58 -17.54 22.95
N ASP A 77 -1.12 -18.24 24.00
CA ASP A 77 -0.94 -19.70 24.06
C ASP A 77 0.16 -20.29 23.15
N GLU A 78 0.90 -19.46 22.39
CA GLU A 78 2.03 -19.90 21.58
C GLU A 78 3.35 -19.74 22.35
N ASN A 79 4.16 -20.80 22.38
CA ASN A 79 5.46 -20.80 23.06
C ASN A 79 6.61 -20.30 22.16
N GLU A 80 6.40 -20.23 20.85
CA GLU A 80 7.40 -19.85 19.85
C GLU A 80 6.82 -18.82 18.88
N PRO A 81 7.67 -17.99 18.22
CA PRO A 81 7.20 -17.06 17.21
C PRO A 81 6.58 -17.83 16.04
N LEU A 82 5.39 -17.41 15.63
CA LEU A 82 4.70 -17.97 14.49
C LEU A 82 5.37 -17.55 13.18
N ALA A 83 5.28 -18.40 12.16
CA ALA A 83 5.65 -18.01 10.81
C ALA A 83 4.78 -16.81 10.36
N PRO A 84 5.34 -15.79 9.66
CA PRO A 84 4.61 -14.58 9.27
C PRO A 84 3.28 -14.84 8.58
N ARG A 85 3.25 -15.84 7.69
CA ARG A 85 2.05 -16.29 7.00
C ARG A 85 0.95 -16.78 7.96
N ILE A 86 1.31 -17.59 8.95
CA ILE A 86 0.35 -18.15 9.92
C ILE A 86 -0.18 -17.05 10.84
N PHE A 87 0.72 -16.21 11.34
CA PHE A 87 0.37 -15.06 12.17
C PHE A 87 -0.59 -14.11 11.44
N GLY A 88 -0.20 -13.66 10.24
CA GLY A 88 -0.99 -12.75 9.42
C GLY A 88 -2.37 -13.33 9.10
N ARG A 89 -2.45 -14.61 8.74
CA ARG A 89 -3.74 -15.28 8.47
C ARG A 89 -4.65 -15.31 9.70
N ARG A 90 -4.12 -15.62 10.89
CA ARG A 90 -4.93 -15.63 12.13
C ARG A 90 -5.47 -14.25 12.46
N ILE A 91 -4.64 -13.22 12.38
CA ILE A 91 -5.06 -11.82 12.58
C ILE A 91 -6.07 -11.40 11.52
N PHE A 92 -5.81 -11.68 10.24
CA PHE A 92 -6.71 -11.37 9.13
C PHE A 92 -8.10 -11.98 9.32
N CYS A 93 -8.17 -13.27 9.69
CA CYS A 93 -9.45 -13.94 9.98
C CYS A 93 -10.17 -13.30 11.17
N ALA A 94 -9.45 -13.01 12.26
CA ALA A 94 -10.04 -12.39 13.45
C ALA A 94 -10.63 -11.01 13.15
N MET A 95 -9.90 -10.16 12.42
CA MET A 95 -10.37 -8.85 11.99
C MET A 95 -11.60 -8.95 11.08
N ARG A 96 -11.60 -9.87 10.10
CA ARG A 96 -12.75 -10.08 9.22
C ARG A 96 -13.99 -10.50 10.01
N CYS A 97 -13.85 -11.45 10.94
CA CYS A 97 -14.94 -11.81 11.84
C CYS A 97 -15.43 -10.60 12.64
N ALA A 98 -14.53 -9.80 13.23
CA ALA A 98 -14.92 -8.61 13.97
C ALA A 98 -15.76 -7.61 13.16
N ILE A 99 -15.38 -7.41 11.88
CA ILE A 99 -16.12 -6.55 10.95
C ILE A 99 -17.46 -7.18 10.56
N ASP A 100 -17.46 -8.45 10.13
CA ASP A 100 -18.64 -9.12 9.59
C ASP A 100 -19.72 -9.38 10.68
N PHE A 101 -19.32 -9.57 11.94
CA PHE A 101 -20.23 -9.66 13.09
C PHE A 101 -20.69 -8.29 13.63
N GLY A 102 -20.14 -7.18 13.14
CA GLY A 102 -20.51 -5.84 13.56
C GLY A 102 -19.99 -5.45 14.96
N ALA A 103 -18.89 -6.05 15.41
CA ALA A 103 -18.29 -5.75 16.72
C ALA A 103 -17.74 -4.30 16.82
N VAL A 104 -17.48 -3.68 15.66
CA VAL A 104 -17.12 -2.26 15.53
C VAL A 104 -18.06 -1.61 14.52
N THR A 105 -18.71 -0.52 14.92
CA THR A 105 -19.68 0.21 14.09
C THR A 105 -19.17 1.55 13.58
N ASN A 106 -18.07 2.06 14.14
CA ASN A 106 -17.47 3.31 13.71
C ASN A 106 -16.92 3.17 12.28
N ARG A 107 -17.54 3.88 11.33
CA ARG A 107 -17.22 3.79 9.90
C ARG A 107 -15.79 4.25 9.57
N MET A 108 -15.25 5.23 10.28
CA MET A 108 -13.85 5.65 10.07
C MET A 108 -12.91 4.53 10.47
N VAL A 109 -13.14 3.86 11.61
CA VAL A 109 -12.35 2.71 12.04
C VAL A 109 -12.47 1.54 11.05
N LEU A 110 -13.66 1.29 10.53
CA LEU A 110 -13.89 0.25 9.51
C LEU A 110 -13.15 0.54 8.20
N ILE A 111 -13.08 1.80 7.74
CA ILE A 111 -12.28 2.17 6.57
C ILE A 111 -10.80 1.84 6.79
N GLN A 112 -10.24 2.21 7.94
CA GLN A 112 -8.84 1.94 8.30
C GLN A 112 -8.54 0.44 8.35
N ALA A 113 -9.43 -0.35 8.97
CA ALA A 113 -9.29 -1.79 9.09
C ALA A 113 -9.43 -2.49 7.73
N LEU A 114 -10.41 -2.11 6.89
CA LEU A 114 -10.60 -2.67 5.55
C LEU A 114 -9.43 -2.34 4.63
N GLY A 115 -8.91 -1.10 4.68
CA GLY A 115 -7.71 -0.71 3.95
C GLY A 115 -6.50 -1.57 4.34
N SER A 116 -6.32 -1.79 5.64
CA SER A 116 -5.24 -2.66 6.15
C SER A 116 -5.40 -4.12 5.70
N LEU A 117 -6.62 -4.66 5.73
CA LEU A 117 -6.89 -6.01 5.23
C LEU A 117 -6.68 -6.13 3.72
N SER A 118 -6.99 -5.09 2.94
CA SER A 118 -6.81 -5.09 1.48
C SER A 118 -5.35 -5.20 1.04
N LEU A 119 -4.41 -4.82 1.92
CA LEU A 119 -2.97 -4.93 1.66
C LEU A 119 -2.42 -6.34 1.93
N PHE A 120 -3.18 -7.20 2.62
CA PHE A 120 -2.75 -8.56 2.92
C PHE A 120 -3.32 -9.55 1.90
N THR A 121 -2.46 -10.06 1.02
CA THR A 121 -2.83 -11.03 -0.02
C THR A 121 -2.16 -12.38 0.24
N GLU A 122 -2.96 -13.43 0.40
CA GLU A 122 -2.45 -14.79 0.59
C GLU A 122 -3.18 -15.79 -0.31
N GLY A 123 -2.43 -16.69 -0.94
CA GLY A 123 -2.98 -17.78 -1.75
C GLY A 123 -3.54 -17.33 -3.10
N PRO A 124 -4.09 -18.27 -3.89
CA PRO A 124 -4.58 -17.99 -5.25
C PRO A 124 -5.77 -17.01 -5.27
N GLU A 125 -6.65 -17.09 -4.28
CA GLU A 125 -7.83 -16.21 -4.13
C GLU A 125 -7.49 -14.85 -3.47
N GLY A 126 -6.25 -14.69 -3.00
CA GLY A 126 -5.80 -13.49 -2.29
C GLY A 126 -6.09 -12.18 -3.04
N PRO A 127 -5.72 -12.05 -4.33
CA PRO A 127 -6.01 -10.87 -5.14
C PRO A 127 -7.50 -10.52 -5.23
N GLU A 128 -8.38 -11.52 -5.33
CA GLU A 128 -9.82 -11.29 -5.38
C GLU A 128 -10.36 -10.79 -4.05
N ILE A 129 -9.97 -11.45 -2.95
CA ILE A 129 -10.39 -11.06 -1.60
C ILE A 129 -9.91 -9.64 -1.26
N ALA A 130 -8.64 -9.32 -1.57
CA ALA A 130 -8.08 -7.98 -1.38
C ALA A 130 -8.88 -6.92 -2.16
N SER A 131 -9.24 -7.22 -3.41
CA SER A 131 -10.06 -6.34 -4.26
C SER A 131 -11.45 -6.09 -3.66
N GLN A 132 -12.11 -7.14 -3.13
CA GLN A 132 -13.41 -7.01 -2.48
C GLN A 132 -13.35 -6.16 -1.20
N LEU A 133 -12.29 -6.31 -0.41
CA LEU A 133 -12.05 -5.50 0.80
C LEU A 133 -11.78 -4.04 0.46
N CYS A 134 -10.96 -3.79 -0.58
CA CYS A 134 -10.72 -2.45 -1.10
C CYS A 134 -12.02 -1.79 -1.60
N ALA A 135 -12.86 -2.54 -2.33
CA ALA A 135 -14.16 -2.05 -2.77
C ALA A 135 -15.10 -1.69 -1.60
N LYS A 136 -15.15 -2.52 -0.54
CA LYS A 136 -15.91 -2.20 0.68
C LYS A 136 -15.39 -0.93 1.37
N MET A 137 -14.08 -0.76 1.45
CA MET A 137 -13.46 0.45 2.00
C MET A 137 -13.89 1.69 1.20
N ILE A 138 -13.77 1.65 -0.13
CA ILE A 138 -14.15 2.75 -1.03
C ILE A 138 -15.63 3.07 -0.92
N GLN A 139 -16.48 2.05 -0.83
CA GLN A 139 -17.92 2.23 -0.62
C GLN A 139 -18.20 2.98 0.70
N LEU A 140 -17.47 2.71 1.78
CA LEU A 140 -17.62 3.47 3.04
C LEU A 140 -17.12 4.91 2.91
N VAL A 141 -16.00 5.14 2.23
CA VAL A 141 -15.49 6.49 1.91
C VAL A 141 -16.53 7.30 1.14
N GLN A 142 -17.19 6.66 0.15
CA GLN A 142 -18.28 7.26 -0.61
C GLN A 142 -19.53 7.50 0.24
N THR A 143 -19.90 6.54 1.09
CA THR A 143 -21.07 6.62 1.97
C THR A 143 -20.94 7.76 2.99
N LEU A 144 -19.74 7.96 3.53
CA LEU A 144 -19.48 9.12 4.37
C LEU A 144 -19.53 10.39 3.51
N GLY A 145 -18.99 10.36 2.30
CA GLY A 145 -18.89 11.52 1.41
C GLY A 145 -17.56 12.24 1.54
N LEU A 146 -16.48 11.52 1.87
CA LEU A 146 -15.13 12.09 2.05
C LEU A 146 -14.52 12.60 0.74
N HIS A 147 -15.12 12.22 -0.39
CA HIS A 147 -14.69 12.60 -1.75
C HIS A 147 -15.37 13.88 -2.25
N ILE A 148 -16.27 14.49 -1.47
CA ILE A 148 -17.04 15.69 -1.82
C ILE A 148 -16.57 16.82 -0.92
N GLN A 149 -16.41 18.03 -1.47
CA GLN A 149 -16.05 19.21 -0.68
C GLN A 149 -17.20 19.57 0.29
N ARG A 150 -16.92 19.54 1.59
CA ARG A 150 -17.93 19.77 2.65
C ARG A 150 -17.83 21.15 3.29
N GLY A 151 -17.44 22.18 2.54
CA GLY A 151 -17.27 23.54 3.07
C GLY A 151 -16.14 23.67 4.11
N SER A 152 -15.64 24.88 4.33
CA SER A 152 -14.39 25.15 5.05
C SER A 152 -14.42 24.92 6.57
N THR A 153 -15.57 24.56 7.15
CA THR A 153 -15.77 24.48 8.61
C THR A 153 -15.85 23.06 9.18
N TYR A 154 -15.79 22.02 8.34
CA TYR A 154 -16.17 20.66 8.78
C TYR A 154 -15.19 19.53 8.41
N GLU A 155 -14.07 19.80 7.73
CA GLU A 155 -13.13 18.74 7.35
C GLU A 155 -12.07 18.53 8.44
N GLU A 156 -12.14 17.39 9.12
CA GLU A 156 -11.08 16.96 10.03
C GLU A 156 -9.82 16.59 9.23
N GLU A 157 -8.64 16.95 9.73
CA GLU A 157 -7.34 16.68 9.07
C GLU A 157 -7.18 15.20 8.65
N TYR A 158 -7.70 14.28 9.46
CA TYR A 158 -7.63 12.86 9.18
C TYR A 158 -8.64 12.40 8.12
N GLU A 159 -9.81 13.04 7.96
CA GLU A 159 -10.74 12.69 6.87
C GLU A 159 -10.09 12.86 5.49
N VAL A 160 -9.33 13.94 5.31
CA VAL A 160 -8.53 14.19 4.08
C VAL A 160 -7.45 13.13 3.90
N THR A 161 -6.72 12.82 4.97
CA THR A 161 -5.68 11.77 4.96
C THR A 161 -6.30 10.41 4.59
N CYS A 162 -7.46 10.09 5.15
CA CYS A 162 -8.20 8.85 4.93
C CYS A 162 -8.67 8.74 3.46
N PHE A 163 -9.19 9.83 2.89
CA PHE A 163 -9.49 9.90 1.46
C PHE A 163 -8.24 9.64 0.60
N CYS A 164 -7.11 10.31 0.89
CA CYS A 164 -5.86 10.11 0.14
C CYS A 164 -5.37 8.66 0.21
N CYS A 165 -5.46 8.02 1.38
CA CYS A 165 -5.13 6.60 1.55
C CYS A 165 -6.04 5.71 0.69
N ALA A 166 -7.35 5.92 0.74
CA ALA A 166 -8.30 5.15 -0.05
C ALA A 166 -8.09 5.33 -1.56
N TRP A 167 -7.87 6.57 -1.99
CA TRP A 167 -7.56 6.90 -3.37
C TRP A 167 -6.29 6.19 -3.85
N ALA A 168 -5.22 6.21 -3.03
CA ALA A 168 -3.98 5.52 -3.37
C ALA A 168 -4.12 3.99 -3.43
N LEU A 169 -4.84 3.40 -2.47
CA LEU A 169 -5.10 1.97 -2.44
C LEU A 169 -5.93 1.50 -3.63
N ASP A 170 -6.88 2.31 -4.12
CA ASP A 170 -7.66 1.99 -5.32
C ASP A 170 -6.78 1.85 -6.57
N ARG A 171 -5.84 2.78 -6.77
CA ARG A 171 -4.89 2.74 -7.90
C ARG A 171 -3.89 1.60 -7.76
N LEU A 172 -3.38 1.35 -6.54
CA LEU A 172 -2.54 0.18 -6.28
C LEU A 172 -3.28 -1.13 -6.57
N ASN A 173 -4.53 -1.25 -6.11
CA ASN A 173 -5.36 -2.43 -6.35
C ASN A 173 -5.59 -2.65 -7.86
N ALA A 174 -5.86 -1.58 -8.61
CA ALA A 174 -5.99 -1.65 -10.06
C ALA A 174 -4.70 -2.17 -10.74
N ALA A 175 -3.53 -1.62 -10.36
CA ALA A 175 -2.25 -1.99 -10.97
C ALA A 175 -1.77 -3.40 -10.58
N ILE A 176 -1.83 -3.75 -9.30
CA ILE A 176 -1.28 -5.01 -8.77
C ILE A 176 -2.21 -6.19 -9.09
N HIS A 177 -3.52 -5.99 -9.01
CA HIS A 177 -4.51 -7.07 -9.17
C HIS A 177 -5.27 -7.03 -10.50
N GLY A 178 -4.94 -6.10 -11.40
CA GLY A 178 -5.55 -5.99 -12.72
C GLY A 178 -7.05 -5.67 -12.65
N ARG A 179 -7.46 -4.87 -11.67
CA ARG A 179 -8.87 -4.46 -11.46
C ARG A 179 -9.13 -3.07 -12.04
N SER A 180 -10.41 -2.73 -12.22
CA SER A 180 -10.81 -1.37 -12.53
C SER A 180 -10.66 -0.45 -11.32
N VAL A 181 -10.23 0.78 -11.56
CA VAL A 181 -10.28 1.88 -10.58
C VAL A 181 -11.74 2.17 -10.22
N LEU A 182 -12.07 2.23 -8.93
CA LEU A 182 -13.44 2.43 -8.43
C LEU A 182 -13.74 3.89 -8.09
N MET A 183 -12.74 4.67 -7.66
CA MET A 183 -12.86 6.09 -7.39
C MET A 183 -12.52 6.89 -8.66
N HIS A 184 -13.52 7.07 -9.51
CA HIS A 184 -13.37 7.80 -10.76
C HIS A 184 -13.27 9.31 -10.51
N GLU A 185 -12.36 10.00 -11.19
CA GLU A 185 -12.10 11.45 -11.01
C GLU A 185 -13.35 12.33 -11.16
N ARG A 186 -14.22 11.97 -12.10
CA ARG A 186 -15.51 12.68 -12.34
C ARG A 186 -16.45 12.70 -11.14
N ASP A 187 -16.28 11.76 -10.23
CA ASP A 187 -17.13 11.64 -9.04
C ASP A 187 -16.46 12.30 -7.83
N ILE A 188 -15.24 12.83 -7.96
CA ILE A 188 -14.49 13.48 -6.87
C ILE A 188 -14.73 14.99 -6.95
N GLY A 189 -15.33 15.54 -5.89
CA GLY A 189 -15.63 16.96 -5.76
C GLY A 189 -14.59 17.77 -4.97
N ILE A 190 -13.57 17.12 -4.41
CA ILE A 190 -12.46 17.78 -3.70
C ILE A 190 -11.25 18.00 -4.61
N ASP A 191 -10.47 19.02 -4.28
CA ASP A 191 -9.21 19.32 -4.94
C ASP A 191 -8.12 18.35 -4.44
N VAL A 192 -7.91 17.29 -5.21
CA VAL A 192 -6.96 16.20 -4.89
C VAL A 192 -5.54 16.72 -4.72
N ASP A 193 -5.12 17.71 -5.51
CA ASP A 193 -3.78 18.29 -5.42
C ASP A 193 -3.59 19.03 -4.09
N LYS A 194 -4.58 19.82 -3.67
CA LYS A 194 -4.57 20.43 -2.32
C LYS A 194 -4.56 19.38 -1.21
N CYS A 195 -5.30 18.29 -1.38
CA CYS A 195 -5.28 17.19 -0.43
C CYS A 195 -3.90 16.54 -0.33
N PHE A 196 -3.12 16.47 -1.40
CA PHE A 196 -1.75 15.95 -1.39
C PHE A 196 -0.79 16.93 -0.72
N GLU A 197 -0.90 18.22 -1.04
CA GLU A 197 -0.10 19.29 -0.43
C GLU A 197 -0.28 19.33 1.09
N SER A 198 -1.46 19.02 1.62
CA SER A 198 -1.68 18.98 3.08
C SER A 198 -1.04 17.77 3.78
N GLN A 199 -0.57 16.77 3.04
CA GLN A 199 0.02 15.55 3.64
C GLN A 199 1.47 15.75 4.09
N LYS A 200 1.90 14.87 5.00
CA LYS A 200 3.31 14.78 5.42
C LYS A 200 4.23 14.41 4.25
N PRO A 201 5.52 14.82 4.27
CA PRO A 201 6.42 14.69 3.12
C PRO A 201 6.49 13.29 2.48
N ALA A 202 6.72 12.24 3.28
CA ALA A 202 6.84 10.87 2.76
C ALA A 202 5.55 10.39 2.07
N PHE A 203 4.40 10.63 2.68
CA PHE A 203 3.11 10.29 2.08
C PHE A 203 2.80 11.16 0.85
N ARG A 204 3.16 12.45 0.87
CA ARG A 204 3.04 13.34 -0.30
C ARG A 204 3.87 12.85 -1.50
N LEU A 205 5.10 12.42 -1.26
CA LEU A 205 5.95 11.84 -2.31
C LEU A 205 5.32 10.55 -2.86
N PHE A 206 4.84 9.68 -1.97
CA PHE A 206 4.12 8.47 -2.36
C PHE A 206 2.88 8.78 -3.22
N LEU A 207 2.04 9.73 -2.81
CA LEU A 207 0.86 10.18 -3.57
C LEU A 207 1.23 10.78 -4.93
N SER A 208 2.35 11.50 -5.01
CA SER A 208 2.85 12.04 -6.28
C SER A 208 3.20 10.92 -7.28
N ILE A 209 3.73 9.80 -6.81
CA ILE A 209 4.00 8.62 -7.65
C ILE A 209 2.69 7.89 -7.98
N ILE A 210 1.75 7.79 -7.05
CA ILE A 210 0.42 7.23 -7.32
C ILE A 210 -0.31 8.05 -8.41
N SER A 211 -0.18 9.38 -8.41
CA SER A 211 -0.73 10.24 -9.48
C SER A 211 -0.16 9.90 -10.85
N GLN A 212 1.13 9.60 -10.92
CA GLN A 212 1.71 9.05 -12.15
C GLN A 212 1.15 7.67 -12.48
N LEU A 213 0.98 6.81 -11.49
CA LEU A 213 0.36 5.50 -11.70
C LEU A 213 -1.05 5.63 -12.27
N ASP A 214 -1.86 6.59 -11.81
CA ASP A 214 -3.21 6.83 -12.34
C ASP A 214 -3.18 7.17 -13.84
N GLN A 215 -2.26 8.07 -14.23
CA GLN A 215 -2.01 8.39 -15.64
C GLN A 215 -1.53 7.18 -16.45
N VAL A 216 -0.69 6.34 -15.84
CA VAL A 216 -0.21 5.10 -16.46
C VAL A 216 -1.35 4.09 -16.62
N ILE A 217 -2.25 3.94 -15.64
CA ILE A 217 -3.44 3.07 -15.72
C ILE A 217 -4.31 3.46 -16.92
N ASP A 218 -4.42 4.76 -17.20
CA ASP A 218 -5.12 5.31 -18.36
C ASP A 218 -4.59 4.75 -19.70
N LEU A 219 -3.30 4.43 -19.80
CA LEU A 219 -2.70 3.77 -20.98
C LEU A 219 -3.23 2.36 -21.21
N TYR A 220 -3.71 1.68 -20.18
CA TYR A 220 -4.19 0.30 -20.24
C TYR A 220 -5.71 0.19 -20.39
N ARG A 221 -6.44 1.31 -20.34
CA ARG A 221 -7.90 1.30 -20.52
C ARG A 221 -8.28 0.90 -21.96
N PRO A 222 -9.41 0.18 -22.15
CA PRO A 222 -9.92 -0.15 -23.48
C PRO A 222 -10.09 1.11 -24.34
N HIS A 223 -9.69 1.04 -25.61
CA HIS A 223 -9.80 2.15 -26.58
C HIS A 223 -8.99 3.42 -26.23
N ALA A 224 -7.96 3.33 -25.38
CA ALA A 224 -7.02 4.43 -25.17
C ALA A 224 -6.32 4.80 -26.50
N MET A 225 -6.86 5.80 -27.21
CA MET A 225 -6.30 6.36 -28.44
C MET A 225 -5.10 7.25 -28.07
N SER A 226 -3.90 6.85 -28.52
CA SER A 226 -2.67 7.65 -28.61
C SER A 226 -2.33 8.64 -27.48
N LYS A 227 -2.65 8.34 -26.21
CA LYS A 227 -2.11 9.08 -25.05
C LYS A 227 -0.68 8.63 -24.67
N GLY A 228 -0.17 7.56 -25.28
CA GLY A 228 1.17 7.00 -25.01
C GLY A 228 2.28 8.04 -25.15
N ASP A 229 2.27 8.80 -26.25
CA ASP A 229 3.33 9.77 -26.57
C ASP A 229 3.44 10.92 -25.55
N ALA A 230 2.34 11.31 -24.89
CA ALA A 230 2.33 12.41 -23.92
C ALA A 230 2.90 12.00 -22.55
N ILE A 231 2.66 10.76 -22.12
CA ILE A 231 3.22 10.20 -20.87
C ILE A 231 4.70 9.83 -21.07
N GLU A 232 5.10 9.45 -22.30
CA GLU A 232 6.49 9.17 -22.64
C GLU A 232 7.40 10.40 -22.51
N LEU A 233 6.91 11.60 -22.89
CA LEU A 233 7.69 12.85 -22.87
C LEU A 233 7.92 13.42 -21.46
N ASN A 234 7.04 13.14 -20.49
CA ASN A 234 6.99 13.85 -19.20
C ASN A 234 7.06 12.91 -17.98
N HIS A 235 7.97 11.93 -17.97
CA HIS A 235 8.25 11.19 -16.73
C HIS A 235 9.27 11.98 -15.89
N PRO A 236 8.87 12.58 -14.76
CA PRO A 236 9.77 13.42 -13.97
C PRO A 236 10.85 12.58 -13.30
N GLN A 237 12.01 13.17 -13.04
CA GLN A 237 13.07 12.47 -12.31
C GLN A 237 12.69 12.28 -10.85
N PHE A 238 13.12 11.17 -10.25
CA PHE A 238 12.83 10.89 -8.84
C PHE A 238 13.36 12.00 -7.92
N ASP A 239 14.57 12.50 -8.16
CA ASP A 239 15.17 13.57 -7.36
C ASP A 239 14.33 14.86 -7.38
N ASP A 240 13.78 15.23 -8.53
CA ASP A 240 12.88 16.39 -8.65
C ASP A 240 11.62 16.20 -7.80
N MET A 241 11.06 14.98 -7.80
CA MET A 241 9.89 14.64 -6.97
C MET A 241 10.22 14.68 -5.47
N VAL A 242 11.41 14.21 -5.08
CA VAL A 242 11.88 14.26 -3.68
C VAL A 242 11.99 15.70 -3.21
N VAL A 243 12.52 16.59 -4.04
CA VAL A 243 12.62 18.02 -3.74
C VAL A 243 11.23 18.65 -3.66
N SER A 244 10.34 18.40 -4.63
CA SER A 244 8.99 18.96 -4.63
C SER A 244 8.14 18.49 -3.45
N ALA A 245 8.33 17.24 -3.01
CA ALA A 245 7.65 16.68 -1.85
C ALA A 245 8.28 17.08 -0.49
N GLN A 246 9.38 17.85 -0.50
CA GLN A 246 10.12 18.27 0.71
C GLN A 246 10.73 17.09 1.49
N CYS A 247 11.20 16.06 0.77
CA CYS A 247 11.73 14.81 1.33
C CYS A 247 13.26 14.75 1.44
N THR A 248 13.98 15.87 1.33
CA THR A 248 15.46 15.89 1.25
C THR A 248 16.16 15.33 2.49
N ASN A 249 15.49 15.35 3.65
CA ASN A 249 16.00 14.83 4.92
C ASN A 249 15.32 13.52 5.37
N LEU A 250 14.63 12.83 4.46
CA LEU A 250 13.89 11.62 4.80
C LEU A 250 14.87 10.46 5.07
N ASN A 251 14.48 9.55 5.97
CA ASN A 251 15.24 8.32 6.22
C ASN A 251 15.44 7.53 4.92
N ALA A 252 16.68 7.08 4.67
CA ALA A 252 17.06 6.29 3.51
C ALA A 252 16.16 5.05 3.30
N ARG A 253 15.66 4.42 4.36
CA ARG A 253 14.73 3.28 4.28
C ARG A 253 13.41 3.67 3.63
N LEU A 254 12.79 4.76 4.10
CA LEU A 254 11.54 5.28 3.53
C LEU A 254 11.75 5.70 2.07
N LEU A 255 12.86 6.40 1.80
CA LEU A 255 13.19 6.87 0.46
C LEU A 255 13.41 5.72 -0.52
N SER A 256 14.21 4.72 -0.14
CA SER A 256 14.49 3.53 -0.97
C SER A 256 13.22 2.73 -1.24
N THR A 257 12.34 2.60 -0.24
CA THR A 257 11.04 1.93 -0.39
C THR A 257 10.17 2.64 -1.42
N ILE A 258 10.08 3.97 -1.34
CA ILE A 258 9.30 4.78 -2.29
C ILE A 258 9.97 4.81 -3.69
N GLU A 259 11.30 4.79 -3.75
CA GLU A 259 12.06 4.76 -5.02
C GLU A 259 11.82 3.46 -5.79
N VAL A 260 11.76 2.30 -5.10
CA VAL A 260 11.37 1.03 -5.73
C VAL A 260 9.98 1.13 -6.37
N PHE A 261 9.03 1.79 -5.70
CA PHE A 261 7.70 2.02 -6.26
C PHE A 261 7.73 2.94 -7.49
N TYR A 262 8.50 4.03 -7.43
CA TYR A 262 8.72 4.91 -8.58
C TYR A 262 9.22 4.14 -9.80
N TYR A 263 10.23 3.28 -9.65
CA TYR A 263 10.74 2.48 -10.77
C TYR A 263 9.73 1.44 -11.26
N ALA A 264 8.86 0.90 -10.39
CA ALA A 264 7.76 0.03 -10.84
C ALA A 264 6.80 0.79 -11.76
N VAL A 265 6.41 2.01 -11.39
CA VAL A 265 5.57 2.89 -12.23
C VAL A 265 6.30 3.26 -13.53
N ALA A 266 7.61 3.51 -13.48
CA ALA A 266 8.42 3.77 -14.67
C ALA A 266 8.40 2.58 -15.65
N ILE A 267 8.48 1.33 -15.15
CA ILE A 267 8.36 0.12 -15.99
C ILE A 267 6.97 0.05 -16.66
N LEU A 268 5.91 0.31 -15.89
CA LEU A 268 4.52 0.28 -16.38
C LEU A 268 4.22 1.41 -17.38
N SER A 269 4.87 2.57 -17.25
CA SER A 269 4.68 3.70 -18.19
C SER A 269 5.06 3.35 -19.63
N CYS A 270 5.96 2.39 -19.82
CA CYS A 270 6.48 1.97 -21.11
C CYS A 270 5.58 0.88 -21.76
N ARG A 271 4.33 1.22 -22.08
CA ARG A 271 3.43 0.29 -22.78
C ARG A 271 4.08 -0.18 -24.09
N SER A 272 4.30 -1.50 -24.21
CA SER A 272 4.86 -2.11 -25.41
C SER A 272 3.87 -2.01 -26.57
N THR A 273 4.02 -0.97 -27.39
CA THR A 273 3.45 -0.94 -28.74
C THR A 273 4.42 -1.67 -29.67
N HIS A 274 3.95 -2.18 -30.80
CA HIS A 274 4.64 -3.13 -31.71
C HIS A 274 6.03 -2.72 -32.25
N LYS A 275 6.63 -1.60 -31.82
CA LYS A 275 7.96 -1.15 -32.23
C LYS A 275 8.89 -1.03 -31.02
N PRO A 276 10.14 -1.55 -31.10
CA PRO A 276 11.15 -1.29 -30.08
C PRO A 276 11.58 0.18 -30.16
N SER A 277 10.99 1.03 -29.31
CA SER A 277 11.40 2.42 -29.10
C SER A 277 12.18 2.56 -27.79
N ASN A 278 12.64 3.78 -27.49
CA ASN A 278 13.35 4.19 -26.25
C ASN A 278 12.71 3.68 -24.94
N ASN A 279 11.44 3.28 -24.98
CA ASN A 279 10.68 2.62 -23.91
C ASN A 279 11.41 1.42 -23.30
N HIS A 280 12.15 0.65 -24.12
CA HIS A 280 12.91 -0.49 -23.64
C HIS A 280 14.09 -0.08 -22.75
N VAL A 281 14.77 1.03 -23.06
CA VAL A 281 15.92 1.52 -22.26
C VAL A 281 15.48 1.94 -20.87
N ARG A 282 14.34 2.67 -20.76
CA ARG A 282 13.78 3.09 -19.47
C ARG A 282 13.39 1.88 -18.61
N GLN A 283 12.73 0.88 -19.20
CA GLN A 283 12.35 -0.36 -18.48
C GLN A 283 13.57 -1.10 -17.95
N ILE A 284 14.61 -1.23 -18.76
CA ILE A 284 15.86 -1.90 -18.37
C ILE A 284 16.54 -1.13 -17.24
N TYR A 285 16.65 0.19 -17.38
CA TYR A 285 17.25 1.04 -16.35
C TYR A 285 16.50 0.93 -15.02
N ALA A 286 15.16 1.04 -15.05
CA ALA A 286 14.31 0.91 -13.87
C ALA A 286 14.43 -0.48 -13.22
N ALA A 287 14.42 -1.56 -14.01
CA ALA A 287 14.63 -2.93 -13.51
C ALA A 287 16.01 -3.09 -12.87
N SER A 288 17.07 -2.56 -13.51
CA SER A 288 18.43 -2.56 -12.95
C SER A 288 18.51 -1.80 -11.63
N LYS A 289 17.79 -0.67 -11.50
CA LYS A 289 17.75 0.10 -10.25
C LYS A 289 17.02 -0.63 -9.13
N ILE A 290 15.87 -1.25 -9.41
CA ILE A 290 15.18 -2.12 -8.44
C ILE A 290 16.13 -3.22 -7.95
N ASN A 291 16.83 -3.91 -8.87
CA ASN A 291 17.78 -4.97 -8.49
C ASN A 291 18.94 -4.44 -7.65
N SER A 292 19.48 -3.26 -7.97
CA SER A 292 20.55 -2.62 -7.19
C SER A 292 20.10 -2.28 -5.77
N ILE A 293 18.88 -1.77 -5.59
CA ILE A 293 18.34 -1.45 -4.26
C ILE A 293 18.12 -2.75 -3.46
N LEU A 294 17.58 -3.80 -4.10
CA LEU A 294 17.41 -5.11 -3.47
C LEU A 294 18.73 -5.76 -3.07
N GLU A 295 19.76 -5.66 -3.91
CA GLU A 295 21.08 -6.18 -3.59
C GLU A 295 21.67 -5.48 -2.36
N GLN A 296 21.54 -4.15 -2.28
CA GLN A 296 21.95 -3.38 -1.11
C GLN A 296 21.15 -3.77 0.15
N ASP A 297 19.84 -4.00 0.01
CA ASP A 297 18.98 -4.46 1.11
C ASP A 297 19.46 -5.80 1.70
N ILE A 298 19.79 -6.75 0.83
CA ILE A 298 20.30 -8.08 1.20
C ILE A 298 21.69 -7.97 1.84
N GLN A 299 22.60 -7.19 1.23
CA GLN A 299 23.97 -7.07 1.71
C GLN A 299 24.06 -6.36 3.08
N ASN A 300 23.26 -5.33 3.30
CA ASN A 300 23.37 -4.49 4.50
C ASN A 300 22.80 -5.11 5.77
N HIS A 301 22.15 -6.30 5.71
CA HIS A 301 21.52 -7.02 6.84
C HIS A 301 20.48 -6.20 7.65
N ASN A 302 20.27 -4.92 7.32
CA ASN A 302 19.49 -3.94 8.08
C ASN A 302 18.06 -3.76 7.55
N SER A 303 17.64 -4.54 6.53
CA SER A 303 16.33 -4.44 5.87
C SER A 303 15.94 -2.98 5.59
N LEU A 304 16.62 -2.39 4.61
CA LEU A 304 16.35 -1.07 4.03
C LEU A 304 14.98 -0.95 3.35
N LEU A 305 14.30 -2.06 3.06
CA LEU A 305 12.97 -2.02 2.45
C LEU A 305 11.87 -2.34 3.44
N ILE A 306 10.83 -1.50 3.44
CA ILE A 306 9.57 -1.74 4.14
C ILE A 306 8.66 -2.51 3.19
N PHE A 307 8.25 -3.70 3.61
CA PHE A 307 7.45 -4.61 2.81
C PHE A 307 5.99 -4.15 2.76
N LEU A 308 5.69 -3.37 1.72
CA LEU A 308 4.34 -3.04 1.25
C LEU A 308 4.06 -3.82 -0.05
N PRO A 309 2.78 -4.04 -0.43
CA PRO A 309 2.43 -4.90 -1.57
C PRO A 309 3.06 -4.51 -2.92
N PHE A 310 3.40 -3.23 -3.11
CA PHE A 310 4.09 -2.78 -4.32
C PHE A 310 5.55 -3.25 -4.40
N ILE A 311 6.20 -3.66 -3.30
CA ILE A 311 7.58 -4.18 -3.30
C ILE A 311 7.67 -5.52 -4.04
N PRO A 312 6.98 -6.60 -3.64
CA PRO A 312 7.02 -7.86 -4.39
C PRO A 312 6.48 -7.69 -5.82
N TYR A 313 5.54 -6.77 -6.04
CA TYR A 313 5.08 -6.43 -7.38
C TYR A 313 6.20 -5.81 -8.24
N ALA A 314 6.94 -4.82 -7.71
CA ALA A 314 8.08 -4.19 -8.39
C ALA A 314 9.17 -5.22 -8.73
N VAL A 315 9.47 -6.14 -7.80
CA VAL A 315 10.41 -7.25 -8.04
C VAL A 315 9.93 -8.14 -9.18
N SER A 316 8.64 -8.47 -9.22
CA SER A 316 8.07 -9.29 -10.30
C SER A 316 8.14 -8.60 -11.68
N LEU A 317 7.94 -7.28 -11.73
CA LEU A 317 8.10 -6.48 -12.94
C LEU A 317 9.57 -6.46 -13.41
N SER A 318 10.51 -6.20 -12.49
CA SER A 318 11.96 -6.24 -12.80
C SER A 318 12.39 -7.60 -13.38
N LEU A 319 11.93 -8.69 -12.78
CA LEU A 319 12.21 -10.04 -13.26
C LEU A 319 11.63 -10.29 -14.67
N SER A 320 10.42 -9.80 -14.92
CA SER A 320 9.79 -9.91 -16.24
C SER A 320 10.57 -9.16 -17.32
N ILE A 321 11.09 -7.97 -17.01
CA ILE A 321 11.98 -7.22 -17.92
C ILE A 321 13.29 -7.98 -18.16
N SER A 322 13.93 -8.46 -17.09
CA SER A 322 15.18 -9.22 -17.17
C SER A 322 15.03 -10.50 -18.01
N TYR A 323 13.93 -11.23 -17.82
CA TYR A 323 13.60 -12.41 -18.62
C TYR A 323 13.39 -12.07 -20.10
N ASN A 324 12.66 -10.99 -20.40
CA ASN A 324 12.47 -10.53 -21.77
C ASN A 324 13.80 -10.17 -22.44
N GLN A 325 14.72 -9.53 -21.71
CA GLN A 325 16.07 -9.28 -22.23
C GLN A 325 16.77 -10.59 -22.59
N MET A 326 16.82 -11.56 -21.67
CA MET A 326 17.46 -12.87 -21.92
C MET A 326 16.86 -13.57 -23.14
N ARG A 327 15.52 -13.55 -23.28
CA ARG A 327 14.80 -14.20 -24.39
C ARG A 327 15.10 -13.56 -25.75
N HIS A 328 15.24 -12.24 -25.80
CA HIS A 328 15.46 -11.48 -27.04
C HIS A 328 16.93 -11.09 -27.28
N THR A 329 17.84 -11.56 -26.43
CA THR A 329 19.27 -11.32 -26.59
C THR A 329 19.78 -12.00 -27.87
N LYS A 330 20.51 -11.27 -28.70
CA LYS A 330 21.14 -11.77 -29.94
C LYS A 330 22.42 -12.59 -29.68
N VAL A 331 22.96 -12.49 -28.47
CA VAL A 331 24.11 -13.27 -28.01
C VAL A 331 23.60 -14.63 -27.54
N ALA A 332 24.24 -15.71 -27.99
CA ALA A 332 23.97 -17.05 -27.50
C ALA A 332 24.43 -17.15 -26.03
N MET A 333 23.52 -16.88 -25.08
CA MET A 333 23.68 -17.43 -23.74
C MET A 333 23.41 -18.93 -23.86
N TYR A 334 24.35 -19.76 -23.42
CA TYR A 334 24.30 -21.23 -23.52
C TYR A 334 22.88 -21.74 -23.28
N ARG A 335 22.26 -22.26 -24.36
CA ARG A 335 20.94 -22.89 -24.34
C ARG A 335 21.07 -24.35 -23.97
#